data_AF-A0AAV9ENK9-F1
#
_entry.id   AF-A0AAV9ENK9-F1
#
_cell.length_a   1.000
_cell.length_b   1.000
_cell.length_c   1.000
_cell.angle_alpha   90.00
_cell.angle_beta   90.00
_cell.angle_gamma   90.00
#
_symmetry.space_group_name_H-M   'P 1'
#
loop_
_entity.id
_entity.type
_entity.pdbx_description
1 polymer ?
#
loop_
_entity_poly.entity_id
_entity_poly.type
_entity_poly.pdbx_seq_one_letter_code
_entity_poly.pdbx_strand_id
1 'polypeptide(L)'
;MASTAMAEDPSSSTEDDQLSSMSHDDIVRAIRLLDNETRVLKDELRRTTLERDSIEEKKRENLEKIKLNKQLPYLVGNIVEILEMTPEDEAEEDGDNIDLDSQRKGKCVVLKTSTRQVRFFCL
;
A
#
# COMPACT_ATOMS: atom_id res chain seq x y z
N MET A 1 -30.63 -21.02 -20.37
CA MET A 1 -31.58 -19.88 -20.31
C MET A 1 -32.04 -19.77 -18.87
N ALA A 2 -31.43 -18.88 -18.10
CA ALA A 2 -31.90 -18.51 -16.77
C ALA A 2 -32.15 -17.01 -16.81
N SER A 3 -33.43 -16.64 -16.78
CA SER A 3 -33.87 -15.25 -16.75
C SER A 3 -33.60 -14.70 -15.35
N THR A 4 -32.55 -13.89 -15.22
CA THR A 4 -32.35 -13.04 -14.04
C THR A 4 -33.42 -11.97 -14.06
N ALA A 5 -34.35 -12.05 -13.10
CA ALA A 5 -35.33 -11.02 -12.84
C ALA A 5 -34.61 -9.70 -12.53
N MET A 6 -34.95 -8.66 -13.28
CA MET A 6 -34.55 -7.29 -12.99
C MET A 6 -35.18 -6.91 -11.65
N ALA A 7 -34.36 -6.89 -10.59
CA ALA A 7 -34.75 -6.22 -9.35
C ALA A 7 -34.71 -4.71 -9.65
N GLU A 8 -35.88 -4.07 -9.60
CA GLU A 8 -35.94 -2.61 -9.57
C GLU A 8 -35.19 -2.15 -8.31
N ASP A 9 -34.09 -1.43 -8.51
CA ASP A 9 -33.32 -0.84 -7.43
C ASP A 9 -34.22 0.16 -6.67
N PRO A 10 -34.31 0.10 -5.34
CA PRO A 10 -35.14 1.00 -4.53
C PRO A 10 -34.68 2.47 -4.58
N SER A 11 -33.63 2.79 -5.34
CA SER A 11 -33.21 4.17 -5.62
C SER A 11 -34.05 4.85 -6.70
N SER A 12 -34.64 4.12 -7.66
CA SER A 12 -35.31 4.72 -8.83
C SER A 12 -36.51 5.58 -8.44
N SER A 13 -37.30 5.16 -7.45
CA SER A 13 -38.46 5.92 -6.97
C SER A 13 -38.09 7.27 -6.34
N THR A 14 -36.86 7.40 -5.83
CA THR A 14 -36.38 8.64 -5.19
C THR A 14 -35.81 9.62 -6.21
N GLU A 15 -35.25 9.10 -7.30
CA GLU A 15 -34.68 9.88 -8.40
C GLU A 15 -35.79 10.53 -9.23
N ASP A 16 -36.90 9.83 -9.47
CA ASP A 16 -38.07 10.33 -10.21
C ASP A 16 -38.79 11.50 -9.49
N ASP A 17 -38.86 11.47 -8.16
CA ASP A 17 -39.43 12.56 -7.34
C ASP A 17 -38.55 13.81 -7.35
N GLN A 18 -37.22 13.64 -7.36
CA GLN A 18 -36.28 14.77 -7.48
C GLN A 18 -36.29 15.36 -8.88
N LEU A 19 -36.33 14.53 -9.93
CA LEU A 19 -36.46 14.96 -11.33
C LEU A 19 -37.74 15.75 -11.58
N SER A 20 -38.84 15.37 -10.93
CA SER A 20 -40.13 16.09 -11.02
C SER A 20 -40.10 17.48 -10.36
N SER A 21 -39.17 17.72 -9.43
CA SER A 21 -39.00 19.01 -8.74
C SER A 21 -38.05 19.99 -9.44
N MET A 22 -37.29 19.52 -10.44
CA MET A 22 -36.27 20.31 -11.13
C MET A 22 -36.81 20.94 -12.43
N SER A 23 -36.31 22.13 -12.76
CA SER A 23 -36.56 22.76 -14.07
C SER A 23 -35.87 21.96 -15.17
N HIS A 24 -36.49 21.90 -16.36
CA HIS A 24 -35.89 21.27 -17.55
C HIS A 24 -34.47 21.82 -17.86
N ASP A 25 -34.24 23.11 -17.62
CA ASP A 25 -32.91 23.72 -17.82
C ASP A 25 -31.88 23.27 -16.76
N ASP A 26 -32.33 23.01 -15.54
CA ASP A 26 -31.46 22.51 -14.46
C ASP A 26 -31.10 21.03 -14.70
N ILE A 27 -32.02 20.24 -15.23
CA ILE A 27 -31.79 18.85 -15.65
C ILE A 27 -30.72 18.80 -16.76
N VAL A 28 -30.82 19.67 -17.78
CA VAL A 28 -29.82 19.73 -18.87
C VAL A 28 -28.44 20.15 -18.36
N ARG A 29 -28.37 21.04 -17.36
CA ARG A 29 -27.11 21.40 -16.70
C ARG A 29 -26.54 20.25 -15.88
N ALA A 30 -27.38 19.54 -15.13
CA ALA A 30 -26.98 18.39 -14.34
C ALA A 30 -26.39 17.26 -15.23
N ILE A 31 -27.04 16.95 -16.35
CA ILE A 31 -26.54 15.95 -17.32
C ILE A 31 -25.12 16.30 -17.80
N ARG A 32 -24.87 17.57 -18.18
CA ARG A 32 -23.54 18.01 -18.64
C ARG A 32 -22.48 17.93 -17.55
N LEU A 33 -22.87 18.17 -16.30
CA LEU A 33 -21.98 18.12 -15.15
C LEU A 33 -21.63 16.66 -14.82
N LEU A 34 -22.62 15.77 -14.82
CA LEU A 34 -22.46 14.33 -14.66
C LEU A 34 -21.63 13.69 -15.79
N ASP A 35 -21.78 14.14 -17.04
CA ASP A 35 -20.96 13.69 -18.17
C ASP A 35 -19.48 14.06 -17.99
N ASN A 36 -19.22 15.26 -17.46
CA ASN A 36 -17.86 15.70 -17.15
C ASN A 36 -17.28 14.90 -15.98
N GLU A 37 -18.04 14.75 -14.90
CA GLU A 37 -17.63 13.97 -13.73
C GLU A 37 -17.36 12.50 -14.10
N THR A 38 -18.24 11.88 -14.88
CA THR A 38 -18.05 10.51 -15.39
C THR A 38 -16.77 10.38 -16.21
N ARG A 39 -16.41 11.41 -16.99
CA ARG A 39 -15.18 11.43 -17.76
C ARG A 39 -13.95 11.53 -16.85
N VAL A 40 -13.96 12.44 -15.88
CA VAL A 40 -12.87 12.60 -14.90
C VAL A 40 -12.66 11.31 -14.10
N LEU A 41 -13.74 10.71 -13.58
CA LEU A 41 -13.68 9.46 -12.83
C LEU A 41 -13.13 8.30 -13.66
N LYS A 42 -13.47 8.22 -14.96
CA LYS A 42 -12.90 7.21 -15.87
C LYS A 42 -11.40 7.40 -16.08
N ASP A 43 -10.93 8.64 -16.16
CA ASP A 43 -9.50 8.93 -16.33
C ASP A 43 -8.72 8.68 -15.03
N GLU A 44 -9.29 8.99 -13.88
CA GLU A 44 -8.72 8.64 -12.56
C GLU A 44 -8.66 7.12 -12.36
N LEU A 45 -9.74 6.40 -12.68
CA LEU A 45 -9.77 4.94 -12.60
C LEU A 45 -8.66 4.31 -13.45
N ARG A 46 -8.46 4.81 -14.68
CA ARG A 46 -7.37 4.35 -15.55
C ARG A 46 -6.00 4.62 -14.95
N ARG A 47 -5.77 5.83 -14.41
CA ARG A 47 -4.51 6.19 -13.75
C ARG A 47 -4.21 5.26 -12.59
N THR A 48 -5.17 5.08 -11.68
CA THR A 48 -5.02 4.19 -10.52
C THR A 48 -4.82 2.74 -10.94
N THR A 49 -5.47 2.29 -12.02
CA THR A 49 -5.26 0.93 -12.55
C THR A 49 -3.83 0.74 -13.03
N LEU A 50 -3.26 1.70 -13.77
CA LEU A 50 -1.86 1.63 -14.22
C LEU A 50 -0.87 1.68 -13.04
N GLU A 51 -1.12 2.52 -12.04
CA GLU A 51 -0.32 2.59 -10.81
C GLU A 51 -0.36 1.24 -10.06
N ARG A 52 -1.57 0.64 -9.94
CA ARG A 52 -1.76 -0.68 -9.34
C ARG A 52 -0.97 -1.76 -10.09
N ASP A 53 -1.05 -1.78 -11.41
CA ASP A 53 -0.36 -2.76 -12.25
C ASP A 53 1.16 -2.64 -12.11
N SER A 54 1.69 -1.40 -12.08
CA SER A 54 3.12 -1.15 -11.85
C SER A 54 3.59 -1.65 -10.49
N ILE A 55 2.78 -1.46 -9.43
CA ILE A 55 3.10 -1.97 -8.09
C ILE A 55 3.02 -3.51 -8.06
N GLU A 56 2.05 -4.10 -8.74
CA GLU A 56 1.90 -5.54 -8.85
C GLU A 56 3.09 -6.19 -9.57
N GLU A 57 3.59 -5.57 -10.63
CA GLU A 57 4.80 -6.01 -11.33
C GLU A 57 6.04 -5.93 -10.42
N LYS A 58 6.25 -4.80 -9.73
CA LYS A 58 7.35 -4.65 -8.75
C LYS A 58 7.26 -5.69 -7.63
N LYS A 59 6.05 -5.98 -7.16
CA LYS A 59 5.81 -7.03 -6.15
C LYS A 59 6.20 -8.40 -6.70
N ARG A 60 5.82 -8.73 -7.94
CA ARG A 60 6.18 -9.99 -8.59
C ARG A 60 7.71 -10.13 -8.71
N GLU A 61 8.40 -9.11 -9.20
CA GLU A 61 9.86 -9.10 -9.31
C GLU A 61 10.55 -9.26 -7.94
N ASN A 62 10.07 -8.54 -6.92
CA ASN A 62 10.62 -8.65 -5.57
C ASN A 62 10.38 -10.04 -4.96
N LEU A 63 9.21 -10.65 -5.22
CA LEU A 63 8.94 -12.03 -4.80
C LEU A 63 9.87 -13.03 -5.49
N GLU A 64 10.19 -12.84 -6.76
CA GLU A 64 11.18 -13.67 -7.47
C GLU A 64 12.59 -13.50 -6.90
N LYS A 65 13.02 -12.26 -6.60
CA LYS A 65 14.29 -11.99 -5.92
C LYS A 65 14.36 -12.67 -4.55
N ILE A 66 13.27 -12.61 -3.77
CA ILE A 66 13.17 -13.30 -2.47
C ILE A 66 13.25 -14.82 -2.66
N LYS A 67 12.59 -15.38 -3.67
CA LYS A 67 12.66 -16.83 -3.96
C LYS A 67 14.08 -17.27 -4.30
N LEU A 68 14.82 -16.49 -5.09
CA LEU A 68 16.23 -16.76 -5.39
C LEU A 68 17.09 -16.72 -4.12
N ASN A 69 16.92 -15.71 -3.27
CA ASN A 69 17.66 -15.59 -2.00
C ASN A 69 17.28 -16.66 -0.96
N LYS A 70 16.09 -17.25 -1.07
CA LYS A 70 15.62 -18.36 -0.19
C LYS A 70 16.11 -19.73 -0.65
N GLN A 71 16.87 -19.83 -1.75
CA GLN A 71 17.42 -21.12 -2.18
C GLN A 71 18.44 -21.63 -1.16
N LEU A 72 18.34 -22.92 -0.84
CA LEU A 72 19.30 -23.63 0.00
C LEU A 72 20.64 -23.79 -0.74
N PRO A 73 21.78 -23.88 -0.04
CA PRO A 73 21.93 -23.87 1.43
C PRO A 73 22.13 -22.46 2.02
N TYR A 74 21.55 -22.20 3.20
CA TYR A 74 21.77 -20.97 3.98
C TYR A 74 22.55 -21.24 5.28
N LEU A 75 23.31 -20.23 5.73
CA LEU A 75 24.01 -20.28 7.00
C LEU A 75 23.00 -20.22 8.16
N VAL A 76 23.03 -21.22 9.04
CA VAL A 76 22.19 -21.26 10.24
C VAL A 76 22.91 -20.55 11.39
N GLY A 77 22.16 -19.77 12.16
CA GLY A 77 22.62 -19.11 13.39
C GLY A 77 21.48 -18.96 14.39
N ASN A 78 21.85 -18.74 15.65
CA ASN A 78 20.91 -18.51 16.74
C ASN A 78 20.79 -17.01 17.04
N ILE A 79 19.57 -16.58 17.38
CA ILE A 79 19.34 -15.24 17.91
C ILE A 79 19.78 -15.24 19.38
N VAL A 80 20.69 -14.35 19.73
CA VAL A 80 21.21 -14.19 21.10
C VAL A 80 20.37 -13.16 21.84
N GLU A 81 20.15 -12.01 21.20
CA GLU A 81 19.45 -10.87 21.79
C GLU A 81 18.73 -10.08 20.70
N ILE A 82 17.59 -9.51 21.06
CA ILE A 82 16.80 -8.59 20.21
C ILE A 82 16.78 -7.26 20.95
N LEU A 83 17.24 -6.21 20.28
CA LEU A 83 17.32 -4.85 20.80
C LEU A 83 16.30 -3.99 20.05
N GLU A 84 15.42 -3.31 20.78
CA GLU A 84 14.51 -2.32 20.20
C GLU A 84 15.10 -0.93 20.45
N MET A 85 15.66 -0.31 19.41
CA MET A 85 16.20 1.04 19.52
C MET A 85 15.06 2.04 19.30
N THR A 86 14.44 2.48 20.40
CA THR A 86 13.48 3.59 20.39
C THR A 86 14.21 4.93 20.52
N PRO A 87 13.96 5.91 19.65
CA PRO A 87 14.68 7.19 19.63
C PRO A 87 14.32 8.15 20.77
N GLU A 88 13.75 7.68 21.89
CA GLU A 88 13.41 8.53 23.03
C GLU A 88 14.53 8.57 24.09
N ASP A 89 15.51 7.66 24.05
CA ASP A 89 16.54 7.57 25.10
C ASP A 89 17.90 8.22 24.75
N GLU A 90 18.06 8.83 23.57
CA GLU A 90 19.32 9.47 23.12
C GLU A 90 19.13 10.93 22.67
N ALA A 91 18.33 11.72 23.40
CA ALA A 91 18.22 13.16 23.16
C ALA A 91 19.30 14.00 23.86
N GLU A 92 20.25 13.39 24.59
CA GLU A 92 21.33 14.10 25.27
C GLU A 92 22.69 13.46 24.94
N GLU A 93 23.59 14.25 24.34
CA GLU A 93 24.95 13.90 23.86
C GLU A 93 24.95 13.01 22.61
N ASP A 94 25.52 13.37 21.44
CA ASP A 94 26.86 13.90 21.26
C ASP A 94 27.08 14.35 19.79
N GLY A 95 28.12 15.15 19.55
CA GLY A 95 28.34 15.91 18.30
C GLY A 95 28.64 15.13 17.00
N ASP A 96 28.07 15.63 15.91
CA ASP A 96 28.63 15.82 14.56
C ASP A 96 29.49 14.70 13.88
N ASN A 97 29.26 13.44 14.20
CA ASN A 97 29.69 12.30 13.37
C ASN A 97 28.75 11.10 13.51
N ILE A 98 27.46 11.32 13.23
CA ILE A 98 26.44 10.27 13.35
C ILE A 98 26.53 9.37 12.12
N ASP A 99 26.98 8.12 12.32
CA ASP A 99 26.92 7.07 11.32
C ASP A 99 25.45 6.86 10.88
N LEU A 100 25.19 7.00 9.59
CA LEU A 100 23.84 6.90 9.02
C LEU A 100 23.23 5.49 9.24
N ASP A 101 24.06 4.47 9.47
CA ASP A 101 23.60 3.11 9.76
C ASP A 101 23.14 2.94 11.22
N SER A 102 23.66 3.76 12.15
CA SER A 102 23.21 3.84 13.55
C SER A 102 21.85 4.53 13.71
N GLN A 103 21.42 5.31 12.71
CA GLN A 103 20.09 5.92 12.67
C GLN A 103 19.00 5.00 12.10
N ARG A 104 19.28 3.72 11.81
CA ARG A 104 18.21 2.77 11.46
C ARG A 104 17.35 2.50 12.69
N LYS A 105 16.33 3.35 12.84
CA LYS A 105 15.18 3.20 13.73
C LYS A 105 14.54 1.86 13.41
N GLY A 106 14.75 0.86 14.27
CA GLY A 106 14.34 -0.50 13.96
C GLY A 106 14.69 -1.50 15.05
N LYS A 107 14.24 -2.73 14.85
CA LYS A 107 14.61 -3.86 15.69
C LYS A 107 15.97 -4.36 15.23
N CYS A 108 16.95 -4.30 16.11
CA CYS A 108 18.27 -4.86 15.89
C CYS A 108 18.36 -6.25 16.52
N VAL A 109 19.16 -7.13 15.94
CA VAL A 109 19.30 -8.51 16.36
C VAL A 109 20.78 -8.88 16.41
N VAL A 110 21.21 -9.47 17.53
CA VAL A 110 22.52 -10.08 17.69
C VAL A 110 22.42 -11.56 17.33
N LEU A 111 23.13 -11.97 16.29
CA LEU A 111 23.11 -13.34 15.74
C LEU A 111 24.45 -14.04 16.01
N LYS A 112 24.39 -15.26 16.54
CA LYS A 112 25.53 -16.16 16.65
C LYS A 112 25.45 -17.24 15.56
N THR A 113 26.32 -17.17 14.57
CA THR A 113 26.34 -18.14 13.46
C THR A 113 26.88 -19.49 13.92
N SER A 114 26.53 -20.55 13.19
CA SER A 114 27.09 -21.90 13.36
C SER A 114 28.62 -21.95 13.19
N THR A 115 29.21 -20.96 12.50
CA THR A 115 30.67 -20.77 12.40
C THR A 115 31.29 -20.05 13.61
N ARG A 116 30.53 -19.90 14.71
CA ARG A 116 30.94 -19.25 15.97
C ARG A 116 31.30 -17.76 15.81
N GLN A 117 30.74 -17.09 14.81
CA GLN A 117 30.87 -15.63 14.64
C GLN A 117 29.65 -14.94 15.25
N VAL A 118 29.87 -13.79 15.88
CA VAL A 118 28.80 -12.91 16.36
C VAL A 118 28.66 -11.77 15.36
N ARG A 119 27.46 -11.59 14.80
CA ARG A 119 27.12 -10.46 13.94
C ARG A 119 25.96 -9.69 14.53
N PHE A 120 26.06 -8.37 14.40
CA PHE A 120 24.97 -7.44 14.63
C PHE A 120 24.24 -7.16 13.31
N PHE A 121 22.92 -7.12 13.36
CA PHE A 121 22.08 -6.83 12.19
C PHE A 121 20.91 -5.93 12.59
N CYS A 122 20.75 -4.77 11.95
CA CYS A 122 19.60 -3.89 12.11
C CYS A 122 18.75 -3.87 10.84
N LEU A 123 17.43 -3.95 11.03
CA LEU A 123 16.42 -3.82 9.97
C LEU A 123 16.07 -2.35 9.74
#